data_AF-A0A849QZJ5-F1
#
_entry.id   AF-A0A849QZJ5-F1
#
_cell.length_a   1.000
_cell.length_b   1.000
_cell.length_c   1.000
_cell.angle_alpha   90.00
_cell.angle_beta   90.00
_cell.angle_gamma   90.00
#
_symmetry.space_group_name_H-M   'P 1'
#
loop_
_entity.id
_entity.type
_entity.pdbx_description
1 polymer ?
#
loop_
_entity_poly.entity_id
_entity_poly.type
_entity_poly.pdbx_seq_one_letter_code
_entity_poly.pdbx_strand_id
1 'polypeptide(L)' 'MVKCPKCGREIKGYEEGWDCCPYCGAKLFVDCPFCDKQLEEMWSYCPYCGKPTPKD' A
#
# COMPACT_ATOMS: atom_id res chain seq x y z
N MET A 1 7.52 5.82 -6.68
CA MET A 1 6.24 6.19 -7.32
C MET A 1 5.24 5.13 -6.91
N VAL A 2 4.05 5.51 -6.46
CA VAL A 2 3.03 4.55 -5.99
C VAL A 2 1.77 4.76 -6.83
N LYS A 3 1.20 3.68 -7.35
CA LYS A 3 -0.07 3.75 -8.08
C LYS A 3 -1.21 3.46 -7.10
N CYS A 4 -2.15 4.40 -6.99
CA CYS A 4 -3.30 4.20 -6.12
C CYS A 4 -4.16 3.03 -6.65
N PRO A 5 -4.43 1.99 -5.85
CA PRO A 5 -5.26 0.86 -6.27
C PRO A 5 -6.74 1.23 -6.44
N LYS A 6 -7.23 2.25 -5.72
CA LYS A 6 -8.62 2.73 -5.83
C LYS A 6 -8.88 3.62 -7.04
N CYS A 7 -8.07 4.67 -7.24
CA CYS A 7 -8.32 5.65 -8.30
C CYS A 7 -7.40 5.51 -9.52
N GLY A 8 -6.40 4.64 -9.47
CA GLY A 8 -5.46 4.37 -10.56
C GLY A 8 -4.44 5.48 -10.83
N ARG A 9 -4.48 6.59 -10.09
CA ARG A 9 -3.54 7.71 -10.27
C ARG A 9 -2.15 7.35 -9.76
N GLU A 10 -1.14 7.79 -10.49
CA GLU A 10 0.26 7.71 -10.06
C GLU A 10 0.61 8.87 -9.14
N ILE A 11 1.16 8.53 -7.97
CA ILE A 11 1.61 9.48 -6.97
C ILE A 11 3.13 9.63 -7.12
N LYS A 12 3.54 10.80 -7.61
CA LYS A 12 4.94 11.21 -7.79
C LYS A 12 5.35 12.11 -6.62
N GLY A 13 6.51 11.86 -6.02
CA GLY A 13 6.97 12.62 -4.85
C GLY A 13 6.36 12.14 -3.53
N TYR A 14 6.14 10.82 -3.38
CA TYR A 14 5.76 10.24 -2.10
C TYR A 14 6.83 10.54 -1.04
N GLU A 15 6.45 11.22 0.03
CA GLU A 15 7.29 11.47 1.21
C GLU A 15 6.96 10.45 2.31
N GLU A 16 7.94 10.11 3.15
CA GLU A 16 7.71 9.25 4.32
C GLU A 16 6.58 9.86 5.19
N GLY A 17 5.48 9.12 5.38
CA GLY A 17 4.32 9.51 6.19
C GLY A 17 3.01 9.72 5.43
N TRP A 18 2.96 9.55 4.10
CA TRP A 18 1.72 9.68 3.32
C TRP A 18 0.94 8.36 3.21
N ASP A 19 0.34 7.85 4.28
CA ASP A 19 -0.37 6.55 4.21
C ASP A 19 -1.60 6.53 3.27
N CYS A 20 -2.06 7.71 2.81
CA CYS A 20 -3.26 7.86 1.99
C CYS A 20 -3.00 8.60 0.66
N CYS A 21 -3.80 8.28 -0.35
CA CYS A 21 -3.81 8.93 -1.65
C CYS A 21 -4.33 10.37 -1.52
N PRO A 22 -3.59 11.40 -1.98
CA PRO A 22 -4.02 12.80 -1.91
C PRO A 22 -5.21 13.12 -2.82
N TYR A 23 -5.53 12.25 -3.79
CA TYR A 23 -6.57 12.49 -4.78
C TYR A 23 -7.93 11.89 -4.39
N CYS A 24 -7.94 10.78 -3.64
CA CYS A 24 -9.17 10.07 -3.28
C CYS A 24 -9.27 9.65 -1.81
N GLY A 25 -8.20 9.83 -1.01
CA GLY A 25 -8.16 9.44 0.40
C GLY A 25 -8.02 7.94 0.67
N ALA A 26 -7.86 7.10 -0.36
CA ALA A 26 -7.65 5.66 -0.19
C ALA A 26 -6.30 5.39 0.48
N LYS A 27 -6.23 4.38 1.34
CA LYS A 27 -4.95 3.93 1.88
C LYS A 27 -4.07 3.39 0.75
N LEU A 28 -2.77 3.61 0.89
CA LEU A 28 -1.76 3.15 -0.04
C LEU A 28 -0.93 2.01 0.57
N PHE A 29 -0.94 1.93 1.90
CA PHE A 29 -0.17 0.95 2.65
C PHE A 29 -1.05 0.26 3.68
N VAL A 30 -0.72 -1.00 3.92
CA VAL A 30 -1.36 -1.86 4.93
C VAL A 30 -0.28 -2.62 5.68
N ASP A 31 -0.52 -2.89 6.96
CA ASP A 31 0.35 -3.76 7.73
C ASP A 31 0.06 -5.22 7.40
N CYS A 32 1.10 -6.01 7.22
CA CYS A 32 0.98 -7.44 7.05
C CYS A 32 0.42 -8.06 8.33
N PRO A 33 -0.74 -8.75 8.30
CA PRO A 33 -1.34 -9.33 9.51
C PRO A 33 -0.56 -10.54 10.07
N PHE A 34 0.53 -10.95 9.40
CA PHE A 34 1.36 -12.08 9.80
C PHE A 34 2.74 -11.69 10.34
N CYS A 35 3.23 -10.50 10.02
CA CYS A 35 4.58 -10.07 10.41
C CYS A 35 4.71 -8.58 10.72
N ASP A 36 3.60 -7.84 10.71
CA ASP A 36 3.50 -6.43 11.09
C ASP A 36 4.44 -5.50 10.31
N LYS A 37 4.86 -5.93 9.11
CA LYS A 37 5.61 -5.12 8.16
C LYS A 37 4.62 -4.30 7.33
N GLN A 38 4.92 -3.02 7.14
CA GLN A 38 4.19 -2.16 6.22
C GLN A 38 4.43 -2.60 4.78
N LEU A 39 3.35 -2.73 4.01
CA LEU A 39 3.34 -3.16 2.62
C LEU A 39 2.53 -2.18 1.79
N GLU A 40 2.87 -2.03 0.51
CA GLU A 40 1.99 -1.35 -0.43
C GLU A 40 0.71 -2.18 -0.62
N GLU A 41 -0.46 -1.53 -0.55
CA GLU A 41 -1.79 -2.16 -0.70
C GLU A 41 -1.91 -2.91 -2.04
N MET A 42 -1.17 -2.48 -3.07
CA MET A 42 -1.16 -3.13 -4.38
C MET A 42 -0.38 -4.46 -4.44
N TRP A 43 0.43 -4.78 -3.43
CA TRP A 43 1.16 -6.05 -3.41
C TRP A 43 0.18 -7.20 -3.20
N SER A 44 0.42 -8.34 -3.85
CA SER A 44 -0.39 -9.56 -3.66
C SER A 44 0.21 -10.53 -2.63
N TYR A 45 1.48 -10.35 -2.27
CA TYR A 45 2.22 -11.16 -1.31
C TYR A 45 3.18 -10.28 -0.53
N CYS A 46 3.39 -10.61 0.74
CA CYS A 46 4.40 -9.99 1.58
C CYS A 46 5.80 -10.55 1.24
N PRO A 47 6.78 -9.75 0.82
CA PRO A 47 8.12 -10.23 0.51
C PRO A 47 8.93 -10.57 1.78
N TYR A 48 8.48 -10.13 2.95
CA TYR A 48 9.17 -10.41 4.21
C TYR A 48 8.80 -11.79 4.79
N CYS A 49 7.55 -12.23 4.62
CA CYS A 49 7.07 -13.49 5.20
C CYS A 49 6.45 -14.48 4.20
N GLY A 50 6.29 -14.09 2.93
CA GLY A 50 5.73 -14.92 1.87
C GLY A 50 4.23 -15.17 1.94
N LYS A 51 3.51 -14.56 2.89
CA LYS A 51 2.05 -14.70 3.03
C LYS A 51 1.28 -13.78 2.06
N PRO A 52 0.07 -14.15 1.63
CA PRO A 52 -0.78 -13.27 0.84
C PRO A 52 -1.16 -12.02 1.63
N THR A 53 -1.23 -10.88 0.95
CA THR A 53 -1.71 -9.64 1.54
C THR A 53 -3.24 -9.64 1.65
N PRO A 54 -3.81 -9.05 2.71
CA PRO A 54 -5.25 -8.82 2.76
C PRO A 54 -5.63 -7.82 1.65
N LYS A 55 -6.58 -8.20 0.80
CA LYS A 55 -7.22 -7.33 -0.19
C LYS A 55 -8.64 -7.06 0.33
N ASP A 56 -8.88 -5.87 0.86
CA ASP A 56 -10.22 -5.39 1.19
C ASP A 56 -11.02 -4.99 -0.07
#